data_AF-A0A530ZQ43-F1
#
_entry.id   AF-A0A530ZQ43-F1
#
_cell.length_a   1.000
_cell.length_b   1.000
_cell.length_c   1.000
_cell.angle_alpha   90.00
_cell.angle_beta   90.00
_cell.angle_gamma   90.00
#
_symmetry.space_group_name_H-M   'P 1'
#
loop_
_entity.id
_entity.type
_entity.pdbx_description
1 polymer ?
#
loop_
_entity_poly.entity_id
_entity_poly.type
_entity_poly.pdbx_seq_one_letter_code
_entity_poly.pdbx_strand_id
1 'polypeptide(L)'
;MQYFVQQLINGLTLGSIYGLIAIGYTMVYGIIGMINFAHGDIFMVGAFAALIVFLILGAMFYSVPVVIALLVMMIVAMLLTSLYNWTIEKVAYRPLRGSFRLAPLITAIGMSIALSNFVQVTQGPRNKPIPPMVSKVYNIEGVSVSLKQIVIVIVTALLLALFWYLVNKTSLGRAQRACEQDRKMAALLGIDVDRTISITFVMGAALAAVAGTLFLMYYG
;
A
#
# COMPACT_ATOMS: atom_id res chain seq x y z
N MET A 1 20.56 -22.58 16.62
CA MET A 1 19.84 -21.37 17.07
C MET A 1 19.97 -20.21 16.08
N GLN A 2 21.18 -19.86 15.62
CA GLN A 2 21.42 -18.76 14.64
C GLN A 2 20.54 -18.86 13.38
N TYR A 3 20.44 -20.05 12.77
CA TYR A 3 19.58 -20.26 11.59
C TYR A 3 18.11 -19.90 11.86
N PHE A 4 17.57 -20.32 13.01
CA PHE A 4 16.19 -20.01 13.39
C PHE A 4 15.99 -18.51 13.57
N VAL A 5 16.90 -17.83 14.27
CA VAL A 5 16.84 -16.36 14.47
C VAL A 5 16.95 -15.62 13.14
N GLN A 6 17.84 -16.05 12.25
CA GLN A 6 17.97 -15.46 10.92
C GLN A 6 16.67 -15.59 10.11
N GLN A 7 16.06 -16.78 10.12
CA GLN A 7 14.79 -16.99 9.41
C GLN A 7 13.63 -16.24 10.06
N LEU A 8 13.64 -16.07 11.38
CA LEU A 8 12.66 -15.23 12.07
C LEU A 8 12.77 -13.77 11.62
N ILE A 9 13.98 -13.23 11.48
CA ILE A 9 14.22 -11.85 11.02
C ILE A 9 13.81 -11.69 9.55
N ASN A 10 14.17 -12.66 8.71
CA ASN A 10 13.76 -12.67 7.30
C ASN A 10 12.22 -12.73 7.17
N GLY A 11 11.59 -13.62 7.93
CA GLY A 11 10.14 -13.78 7.99
C GLY A 11 9.44 -12.54 8.53
N LEU A 12 9.98 -11.90 9.56
CA LEU A 12 9.45 -10.64 10.11
C LEU A 12 9.55 -9.50 9.08
N THR A 13 10.64 -9.43 8.32
CA THR A 13 10.82 -8.42 7.27
C THR A 13 9.76 -8.59 6.16
N LEU A 14 9.60 -9.81 5.64
CA LEU A 14 8.60 -10.09 4.60
C LEU A 14 7.17 -9.95 5.13
N GLY A 15 6.92 -10.44 6.33
CA GLY A 15 5.64 -10.30 7.03
C GLY A 15 5.28 -8.84 7.29
N SER A 16 6.26 -7.96 7.48
CA SER A 16 6.03 -6.52 7.61
C SER A 16 5.48 -5.91 6.32
N ILE A 17 6.09 -6.23 5.16
CA ILE A 17 5.60 -5.77 3.85
C ILE A 17 4.20 -6.33 3.57
N TYR A 18 4.01 -7.64 3.76
CA TYR A 18 2.71 -8.27 3.56
C TYR A 18 1.65 -7.78 4.55
N GLY A 19 2.04 -7.43 5.78
CA GLY A 19 1.16 -6.84 6.79
C GLY A 19 0.62 -5.48 6.37
N LEU A 20 1.47 -4.61 5.79
CA LEU A 20 1.02 -3.33 5.23
C LEU A 20 0.01 -3.52 4.09
N ILE A 21 0.29 -4.45 3.18
CA ILE A 21 -0.62 -4.78 2.07
C ILE A 21 -1.94 -5.33 2.61
N ALA A 22 -1.88 -6.27 3.57
CA ALA A 22 -3.05 -6.90 4.15
C ALA A 22 -3.95 -5.90 4.88
N ILE A 23 -3.39 -4.92 5.59
CA ILE A 23 -4.19 -3.90 6.28
C ILE A 23 -4.88 -2.96 5.30
N GLY A 24 -4.20 -2.57 4.21
CA GLY A 24 -4.85 -1.81 3.13
C GLY A 24 -6.02 -2.57 2.52
N TYR A 25 -5.81 -3.86 2.21
CA TYR A 25 -6.84 -4.73 1.65
C TYR A 25 -8.02 -4.94 2.60
N THR A 26 -7.76 -5.32 3.85
CA THR A 26 -8.80 -5.61 4.85
C THR A 26 -9.62 -4.38 5.21
N MET A 27 -9.05 -3.18 5.17
CA MET A 27 -9.81 -1.97 5.44
C MET A 27 -10.83 -1.66 4.33
N VAL A 28 -10.42 -1.82 3.06
CA VAL A 28 -11.31 -1.64 1.91
C VAL A 28 -12.37 -2.75 1.90
N TYR A 29 -11.96 -4.00 2.12
CA TYR A 29 -12.87 -5.14 2.23
C TYR A 29 -13.86 -4.95 3.38
N GLY A 30 -13.40 -4.51 4.55
CA GLY A 30 -14.24 -4.33 5.74
C GLY A 30 -15.42 -3.41 5.45
N ILE A 31 -15.17 -2.21 4.93
CA ILE A 31 -16.27 -1.26 4.69
C ILE A 31 -17.18 -1.71 3.53
N ILE A 32 -16.61 -2.32 2.50
CA ILE A 32 -17.34 -2.60 1.26
C ILE A 32 -18.04 -3.96 1.29
N GLY A 33 -17.52 -4.90 2.07
CA GLY A 33 -17.95 -6.30 2.08
C GLY A 33 -17.68 -7.03 0.76
N MET A 34 -16.73 -6.54 -0.05
CA MET A 34 -16.43 -7.09 -1.37
C MET A 34 -14.93 -7.23 -1.59
N ILE A 35 -14.53 -8.34 -2.20
CA ILE A 35 -13.13 -8.65 -2.52
C ILE A 35 -12.62 -7.66 -3.57
N ASN A 36 -11.55 -6.95 -3.23
CA ASN A 36 -10.87 -6.04 -4.14
C ASN A 36 -9.63 -6.73 -4.75
N PHE A 37 -9.82 -7.41 -5.90
CA PHE A 37 -8.71 -8.06 -6.62
C PHE A 37 -7.66 -7.07 -7.15
N ALA A 38 -8.06 -5.84 -7.46
CA ALA A 38 -7.14 -4.82 -7.98
C ALA A 38 -6.16 -4.29 -6.93
N HIS A 39 -6.31 -4.63 -5.64
CA HIS A 39 -5.43 -4.09 -4.58
C HIS A 39 -3.97 -4.50 -4.77
N GLY A 40 -3.71 -5.72 -5.27
CA GLY A 40 -2.35 -6.15 -5.64
C GLY A 40 -1.75 -5.29 -6.76
N ASP A 41 -2.57 -4.88 -7.73
CA ASP A 41 -2.15 -3.98 -8.80
C ASP A 41 -1.93 -2.54 -8.31
N ILE A 42 -2.67 -2.09 -7.30
CA ILE A 42 -2.40 -0.79 -6.64
C ILE A 42 -1.03 -0.82 -5.94
N PHE A 43 -0.69 -1.93 -5.29
CA PHE A 43 0.67 -2.15 -4.74
C PHE A 43 1.73 -2.09 -5.84
N MET A 44 1.49 -2.75 -6.98
CA MET A 44 2.38 -2.70 -8.15
C MET A 44 2.55 -1.26 -8.66
N VAL A 45 1.45 -0.52 -8.86
CA VAL A 45 1.48 0.88 -9.30
C VAL A 45 2.27 1.74 -8.30
N GLY A 46 2.14 1.47 -7.00
CA GLY A 46 2.94 2.14 -5.96
C GLY A 46 4.43 1.87 -6.04
N ALA A 47 4.81 0.61 -6.29
CA ALA A 47 6.21 0.25 -6.50
C ALA A 47 6.80 0.93 -7.74
N PHE A 48 6.06 0.97 -8.86
CA PHE A 48 6.51 1.67 -10.06
C PHE A 48 6.53 3.20 -9.90
N ALA A 49 5.57 3.78 -9.18
CA ALA A 49 5.59 5.20 -8.85
C ALA A 49 6.85 5.56 -8.04
N ALA A 50 7.18 4.75 -7.02
CA ALA A 50 8.41 4.93 -6.25
C ALA A 50 9.67 4.77 -7.12
N LEU A 51 9.69 3.79 -8.03
CA LEU A 51 10.78 3.59 -8.98
C LEU A 51 10.98 4.80 -9.91
N ILE A 52 9.90 5.34 -10.47
CA ILE A 52 9.97 6.51 -11.35
C ILE A 52 10.53 7.71 -10.57
N VAL A 53 10.06 7.92 -9.34
CA VAL A 53 10.57 8.99 -8.46
C VAL A 53 12.05 8.80 -8.16
N PHE A 54 12.49 7.57 -7.87
CA PHE A 54 13.90 7.25 -7.66
C PHE A 54 14.75 7.61 -8.87
N LEU A 55 14.32 7.23 -10.08
CA LEU A 55 15.03 7.55 -11.32
C LEU A 55 15.10 9.05 -11.59
N ILE A 56 14.01 9.79 -11.35
CA ILE A 56 13.99 11.25 -11.50
C ILE A 56 14.96 11.90 -10.50
N LEU A 57 14.94 11.47 -9.24
CA LEU A 57 15.86 11.99 -8.22
C LEU A 57 17.33 11.72 -8.60
N GLY A 58 17.64 10.52 -9.08
CA GLY A 58 19.00 10.17 -9.52
C GLY A 58 19.46 10.90 -10.78
N ALA A 59 18.53 11.30 -11.65
CA ALA A 59 18.85 12.08 -12.85
C ALA A 59 19.01 13.58 -12.57
N MET A 60 18.22 14.13 -11.63
CA MET A 60 18.22 15.56 -11.31
C MET A 60 19.25 15.96 -10.26
N PHE A 61 19.63 15.04 -9.36
CA PHE A 61 20.48 15.33 -8.23
C PHE A 61 21.64 14.33 -8.15
N TYR A 62 22.87 14.84 -8.08
CA TYR A 62 24.07 14.02 -8.02
C TYR A 62 24.19 13.22 -6.71
N SER A 63 23.67 13.75 -5.59
CA SER A 63 23.72 13.09 -4.28
C SER A 63 22.59 13.53 -3.36
N VAL A 64 21.51 12.76 -3.31
CA VAL A 64 20.42 12.95 -2.34
C VAL A 64 20.66 12.03 -1.14
N PRO A 65 20.59 12.53 0.11
CA PRO A 65 20.62 11.67 1.28
C PRO A 65 19.55 10.58 1.20
N VAL A 66 19.93 9.33 1.47
CA VAL A 66 19.05 8.16 1.29
C VAL A 66 17.71 8.30 2.03
N VAL A 67 17.73 8.89 3.22
CA VAL A 67 16.53 9.15 4.02
C VAL A 67 15.58 10.09 3.29
N ILE A 68 16.10 11.17 2.71
CA ILE A 68 15.29 12.15 1.96
C ILE A 68 14.74 11.50 0.69
N ALA A 69 15.57 10.75 -0.05
CA ALA A 69 15.12 10.04 -1.24
C ALA A 69 13.97 9.06 -0.91
N LEU A 70 14.12 8.26 0.16
CA LEU A 70 13.11 7.30 0.60
C LEU A 70 11.80 8.00 1.01
N LEU A 71 11.87 9.11 1.75
CA LEU A 71 10.70 9.88 2.14
C LEU A 71 9.98 10.48 0.93
N VAL A 72 10.71 11.06 -0.01
CA VAL A 72 10.13 11.62 -1.24
C VAL A 72 9.49 10.51 -2.09
N MET A 73 10.16 9.38 -2.26
CA MET A 73 9.59 8.20 -2.94
C MET A 73 8.28 7.76 -2.28
N MET A 74 8.26 7.60 -0.96
CA MET A 74 7.05 7.18 -0.23
C MET A 74 5.92 8.21 -0.37
N ILE A 75 6.19 9.50 -0.17
CA ILE A 75 5.17 10.56 -0.23
C ILE A 75 4.58 10.65 -1.63
N VAL A 76 5.42 10.71 -2.66
CA VAL A 76 4.93 10.82 -4.04
C VAL A 76 4.21 9.54 -4.47
N ALA A 77 4.73 8.36 -4.11
CA ALA A 77 4.05 7.10 -4.40
C ALA A 77 2.68 7.03 -3.71
N MET A 78 2.58 7.44 -2.43
CA MET A 78 1.29 7.50 -1.72
C MET A 78 0.31 8.44 -2.41
N LEU A 79 0.74 9.66 -2.77
CA LEU A 79 -0.14 10.63 -3.43
C LEU A 79 -0.66 10.10 -4.78
N LEU A 80 0.23 9.53 -5.59
CA LEU A 80 -0.14 8.99 -6.89
C LEU A 80 -1.04 7.76 -6.78
N THR A 81 -0.70 6.77 -5.95
CA THR A 81 -1.56 5.58 -5.80
C THR A 81 -2.90 5.90 -5.16
N SER A 82 -2.92 6.80 -4.19
CA SER A 82 -4.17 7.28 -3.59
C SER A 82 -5.06 7.95 -4.62
N LEU A 83 -4.49 8.77 -5.51
CA LEU A 83 -5.23 9.39 -6.61
C LEU A 83 -5.76 8.35 -7.60
N TYR A 84 -4.94 7.37 -7.99
CA TYR A 84 -5.36 6.25 -8.83
C TYR A 84 -6.52 5.49 -8.19
N ASN A 85 -6.36 5.08 -6.93
CA ASN A 85 -7.37 4.25 -6.26
C ASN A 85 -8.66 5.02 -5.97
N TRP A 86 -8.58 6.32 -5.70
CA TRP A 86 -9.75 7.20 -5.62
C TRP A 86 -10.48 7.30 -6.96
N THR A 87 -9.73 7.43 -8.06
CA THR A 87 -10.32 7.49 -9.41
C THR A 87 -11.00 6.17 -9.77
N ILE A 88 -10.36 5.04 -9.46
CA ILE A 88 -10.89 3.70 -9.66
C ILE A 88 -12.16 3.50 -8.82
N GLU A 89 -12.11 3.89 -7.55
CA GLU A 89 -13.28 3.83 -6.68
C GLU A 89 -14.45 4.59 -7.28
N LYS A 90 -14.22 5.83 -7.72
CA LYS A 90 -15.26 6.72 -8.23
C LYS A 90 -15.84 6.27 -9.58
N VAL A 91 -14.99 5.78 -10.48
CA VAL A 91 -15.38 5.45 -11.86
C VAL A 91 -15.87 4.00 -11.98
N ALA A 92 -15.20 3.06 -11.32
CA ALA A 92 -15.46 1.65 -11.50
C ALA A 92 -16.33 1.07 -10.37
N TYR A 93 -16.03 1.36 -9.10
CA TYR A 93 -16.72 0.70 -7.98
C TYR A 93 -17.99 1.42 -7.54
N ARG A 94 -17.97 2.75 -7.42
CA ARG A 94 -19.06 3.55 -6.88
C ARG A 94 -20.37 3.39 -7.67
N PRO A 95 -20.38 3.37 -9.03
CA PRO A 95 -21.61 3.18 -9.79
C PRO A 95 -22.28 1.81 -9.55
N LEU A 96 -21.51 0.81 -9.13
CA LEU A 96 -21.97 -0.57 -9.00
C LEU A 96 -22.32 -0.97 -7.56
N ARG A 97 -22.24 -0.05 -6.59
CA ARG A 97 -22.55 -0.34 -5.18
C ARG A 97 -23.99 -0.76 -4.92
N GLY A 98 -24.92 -0.36 -5.78
CA GLY A 98 -26.33 -0.75 -5.72
C GLY A 98 -26.69 -1.96 -6.59
N SER A 99 -25.73 -2.51 -7.31
CA SER A 99 -25.93 -3.64 -8.23
C SER A 99 -25.87 -4.98 -7.48
N PHE A 100 -26.13 -6.08 -8.19
CA PHE A 100 -25.94 -7.43 -7.63
C PHE A 100 -24.47 -7.69 -7.25
N ARG A 101 -24.24 -8.50 -6.22
CA ARG A 101 -22.92 -8.68 -5.57
C ARG A 101 -21.78 -9.09 -6.50
N LEU A 102 -22.07 -9.74 -7.62
CA LEU A 102 -21.06 -10.17 -8.60
C LEU A 102 -20.56 -9.01 -9.49
N ALA A 103 -21.36 -7.96 -9.71
CA ALA A 103 -20.97 -6.88 -10.62
C ALA A 103 -19.68 -6.16 -10.15
N PRO A 104 -19.54 -5.73 -8.87
CA PRO A 104 -18.30 -5.13 -8.40
C PRO A 104 -17.10 -6.09 -8.39
N LEU A 105 -17.34 -7.40 -8.25
CA LEU A 105 -16.29 -8.42 -8.33
C LEU A 105 -15.73 -8.51 -9.76
N ILE A 106 -16.61 -8.58 -10.77
CA ILE A 106 -16.23 -8.60 -12.18
C ILE A 106 -15.48 -7.31 -12.53
N THR A 107 -15.95 -6.17 -12.03
CA THR A 107 -15.26 -4.89 -12.20
C THR A 107 -13.90 -4.86 -11.54
N ALA A 108 -13.74 -5.46 -10.35
CA ALA A 108 -12.44 -5.55 -9.69
C ALA A 108 -11.44 -6.37 -10.52
N ILE A 109 -11.89 -7.49 -11.11
CA ILE A 109 -11.08 -8.31 -12.02
C ILE A 109 -10.74 -7.50 -13.29
N GLY A 110 -11.72 -6.84 -13.89
CA GLY A 110 -11.51 -5.99 -15.07
C GLY A 110 -10.51 -4.87 -14.81
N MET A 111 -10.59 -4.21 -13.65
CA MET A 111 -9.65 -3.18 -13.23
C MET A 111 -8.24 -3.75 -12.98
N SER A 112 -8.14 -4.93 -12.38
CA SER A 112 -6.86 -5.63 -12.19
C SER A 112 -6.17 -5.90 -13.52
N ILE A 113 -6.90 -6.49 -14.47
CA ILE A 113 -6.40 -6.74 -15.84
C ILE A 113 -6.00 -5.42 -16.52
N ALA A 114 -6.84 -4.38 -16.42
CA ALA A 114 -6.56 -3.09 -17.03
C ALA A 114 -5.28 -2.44 -16.47
N LEU A 115 -5.11 -2.44 -15.14
CA LEU A 115 -3.93 -1.87 -14.48
C LEU A 115 -2.66 -2.67 -14.79
N SER A 116 -2.73 -4.00 -14.71
CA SER A 116 -1.62 -4.89 -15.01
C SER A 116 -1.13 -4.70 -16.45
N ASN A 117 -2.05 -4.67 -17.42
CA ASN A 117 -1.71 -4.44 -18.84
C ASN A 117 -1.24 -3.00 -19.09
N PHE A 118 -1.83 -2.00 -18.44
CA PHE A 118 -1.39 -0.61 -18.57
C PHE A 118 0.08 -0.45 -18.13
N VAL A 119 0.44 -1.02 -16.97
CA VAL A 119 1.82 -1.02 -16.50
C VAL A 119 2.71 -1.85 -17.42
N GLN A 120 2.25 -3.00 -17.91
CA GLN A 120 3.01 -3.83 -18.85
C GLN A 120 3.33 -3.10 -20.16
N VAL A 121 2.39 -2.32 -20.71
CA VAL A 121 2.60 -1.54 -21.94
C VAL A 121 3.51 -0.32 -21.69
N THR A 122 3.30 0.39 -20.58
CA THR A 122 4.05 1.63 -20.29
C THR A 122 5.45 1.37 -19.73
N GLN A 123 5.62 0.31 -18.94
CA GLN A 123 6.86 -0.01 -18.25
C GLN A 123 7.57 -1.24 -18.81
N GLY A 124 6.87 -2.11 -19.54
CA GLY A 124 7.39 -3.40 -19.99
C GLY A 124 7.20 -4.53 -18.97
N PRO A 125 7.31 -5.80 -19.39
CA PRO A 125 7.06 -6.97 -18.54
C PRO A 125 8.27 -7.41 -17.70
N ARG A 126 9.44 -6.78 -17.88
CA ARG A 126 10.69 -7.20 -17.21
C ARG A 126 10.82 -6.57 -15.83
N ASN A 127 11.47 -7.30 -14.93
CA ASN A 127 11.87 -6.76 -13.63
C ASN A 127 12.80 -5.56 -13.81
N LYS A 128 12.54 -4.48 -13.06
CA LYS A 128 13.36 -3.27 -13.02
C LYS A 128 13.97 -3.10 -11.62
N PRO A 129 15.15 -3.68 -11.34
CA PRO A 129 15.82 -3.47 -10.07
C PRO A 129 16.37 -2.04 -9.98
N ILE A 130 16.59 -1.57 -8.76
CA ILE A 130 17.27 -0.29 -8.49
C ILE A 130 18.62 -0.58 -7.83
N PRO A 131 19.67 0.23 -8.05
CA PRO A 131 20.90 0.09 -7.29
C PRO A 131 20.63 0.11 -5.78
N PRO A 132 21.38 -0.65 -4.96
CA PRO A 132 21.11 -0.77 -3.54
C PRO A 132 21.23 0.59 -2.86
N MET A 133 20.10 1.12 -2.38
CA MET A 133 20.06 2.40 -1.65
C MET A 133 20.73 2.30 -0.28
N VAL A 134 20.72 1.11 0.32
CA VAL A 134 21.24 0.84 1.66
C VAL A 134 21.98 -0.50 1.64
N SER A 135 23.30 -0.48 1.86
CA SER A 135 24.15 -1.67 1.82
C SER A 135 24.67 -2.13 3.19
N LYS A 136 24.45 -1.35 4.26
CA LYS A 136 25.01 -1.66 5.58
C LYS A 136 24.36 -2.91 6.19
N VAL A 137 25.19 -3.86 6.61
CA VAL A 137 24.79 -5.09 7.31
C VAL A 137 25.49 -5.16 8.66
N TYR A 138 24.72 -5.42 9.71
CA TYR A 138 25.22 -5.65 11.06
C TYR A 138 25.28 -7.16 11.31
N ASN A 139 26.46 -7.68 11.63
CA ASN A 139 26.64 -9.07 12.02
C ASN A 139 26.73 -9.13 13.55
N ILE A 140 25.75 -9.74 14.20
CA ILE A 140 25.69 -9.93 15.65
C ILE A 140 25.71 -11.43 15.90
N GLU A 141 26.82 -11.95 16.44
CA GLU A 141 26.94 -13.35 16.87
C GLU A 141 26.52 -14.40 15.83
N GLY A 142 26.85 -14.17 14.55
CA GLY A 142 26.49 -15.08 13.44
C GLY A 142 25.10 -14.87 12.84
N VAL A 143 24.36 -13.84 13.28
CA VAL A 143 23.11 -13.37 12.68
C VAL A 143 23.37 -12.08 11.91
N SER A 144 22.95 -12.03 10.65
CA SER A 144 23.13 -10.88 9.76
C SER A 144 21.82 -10.09 9.66
N VAL A 145 21.85 -8.84 10.13
CA VAL A 145 20.72 -7.91 10.07
C VAL A 145 21.07 -6.74 9.17
N SER A 146 20.40 -6.63 8.03
CA SER A 146 20.62 -5.51 7.12
C SER A 146 19.86 -4.27 7.59
N LEU A 147 20.44 -3.08 7.39
CA LEU A 147 19.79 -1.82 7.72
C LEU A 147 18.44 -1.67 6.98
N LYS A 148 18.32 -2.23 5.76
CA LYS A 148 17.04 -2.27 5.04
C LYS A 148 15.95 -3.04 5.80
N GLN A 149 16.29 -4.15 6.45
CA GLN A 149 15.34 -4.94 7.26
C GLN A 149 14.86 -4.15 8.48
N ILE A 150 15.79 -3.46 9.16
CA ILE A 150 15.46 -2.59 10.30
C ILE A 150 14.52 -1.48 9.86
N VAL A 151 14.82 -0.79 8.76
CA VAL A 151 13.96 0.29 8.22
C VAL A 151 12.57 -0.24 7.87
N ILE A 152 12.46 -1.39 7.20
CA ILE A 152 11.17 -2.00 6.83
C ILE A 152 10.33 -2.28 8.08
N VAL A 153 10.92 -2.91 9.10
CA VAL A 153 10.20 -3.25 10.33
C VAL A 153 9.76 -1.99 11.10
N ILE A 154 10.65 -1.00 11.24
CA ILE A 154 10.34 0.25 11.95
C ILE A 154 9.25 1.04 11.22
N VAL A 155 9.39 1.27 9.92
CA VAL A 155 8.39 2.01 9.12
C VAL A 155 7.04 1.30 9.16
N THR A 156 7.06 -0.03 9.03
CA THR A 156 5.84 -0.84 9.14
C THR A 156 5.21 -0.67 10.51
N ALA A 157 5.95 -0.91 11.61
CA ALA A 157 5.41 -0.79 12.96
C ALA A 157 4.81 0.60 13.23
N LEU A 158 5.49 1.67 12.79
CA LEU A 158 4.99 3.04 12.90
C LEU A 158 3.68 3.25 12.15
N LEU A 159 3.59 2.79 10.89
CA LEU A 159 2.37 2.91 10.10
C LEU A 159 1.24 2.06 10.65
N LEU A 160 1.52 0.84 11.11
CA LEU A 160 0.52 -0.01 11.75
C LEU A 160 -0.03 0.63 13.02
N ALA A 161 0.84 1.20 13.87
CA ALA A 161 0.42 1.92 15.06
C ALA A 161 -0.42 3.16 14.72
N LEU A 162 0.01 3.94 13.72
CA LEU A 162 -0.70 5.13 13.26
C LEU A 162 -2.10 4.78 12.73
N PHE A 163 -2.19 3.75 11.89
CA PHE A 163 -3.46 3.29 11.33
C PHE A 163 -4.36 2.65 12.37
N TRP A 164 -3.81 1.87 13.30
CA TRP A 164 -4.55 1.36 14.44
C TRP A 164 -5.15 2.50 15.26
N TYR A 165 -4.37 3.55 15.55
CA TYR A 165 -4.85 4.73 16.27
C TYR A 165 -5.94 5.46 15.47
N LEU A 166 -5.71 5.70 14.18
CA LEU A 166 -6.66 6.36 13.30
C LEU A 166 -8.00 5.61 13.27
N VAL A 167 -7.98 4.31 13.04
CA VAL A 167 -9.21 3.51 12.98
C VAL A 167 -9.87 3.41 14.36
N ASN A 168 -9.13 3.15 15.44
CA ASN A 168 -9.76 2.88 16.74
C ASN A 168 -10.13 4.14 17.53
N LYS A 169 -9.38 5.22 17.40
CA LYS A 169 -9.49 6.40 18.29
C LYS A 169 -10.06 7.65 17.62
N THR A 170 -10.14 7.73 16.29
CA THR A 170 -10.62 8.95 15.61
C THR A 170 -12.09 8.88 15.20
N SER A 171 -12.66 10.04 14.85
CA SER A 171 -14.02 10.15 14.29
C SER A 171 -14.14 9.49 12.92
N LEU A 172 -13.11 9.58 12.09
CA LEU A 172 -13.06 8.90 10.80
C LEU A 172 -13.21 7.38 10.99
N GLY A 173 -12.44 6.81 11.91
CA GLY A 173 -12.52 5.38 12.22
C GLY A 173 -13.87 4.93 12.79
N ARG A 174 -14.54 5.80 13.58
CA ARG A 174 -15.93 5.55 14.00
C ARG A 174 -16.90 5.56 12.82
N ALA A 175 -16.77 6.51 11.89
CA ALA A 175 -17.59 6.57 10.69
C ALA A 175 -17.36 5.33 9.80
N GLN A 176 -16.11 4.90 9.63
CA GLN A 176 -15.77 3.69 8.89
C GLN A 176 -16.45 2.44 9.46
N ARG A 177 -16.38 2.23 10.78
CA ARG A 177 -17.07 1.11 11.45
C ARG A 177 -18.59 1.22 11.35
N ALA A 178 -19.16 2.41 11.48
CA ALA A 178 -20.60 2.60 11.32
C ALA A 178 -21.06 2.25 9.89
N CYS A 179 -20.30 2.67 8.87
CA CYS A 179 -20.58 2.33 7.48
C CYS A 179 -20.40 0.83 7.18
N GLU A 180 -19.49 0.15 7.87
CA GLU A 180 -19.30 -1.30 7.74
C GLU A 180 -20.50 -2.08 8.31
N GLN A 181 -21.05 -1.64 9.43
CA GLN A 181 -22.22 -2.27 10.06
C GLN A 181 -23.52 -2.06 9.26
N ASP A 182 -23.88 -0.80 8.97
CA ASP A 182 -25.05 -0.48 8.16
C ASP A 182 -24.87 0.90 7.50
N ARG A 183 -24.63 0.89 6.18
CA ARG A 183 -24.48 2.11 5.38
C ARG A 183 -25.74 2.98 5.36
N LYS A 184 -26.92 2.38 5.32
CA LYS A 184 -28.19 3.13 5.27
C LYS A 184 -28.41 3.85 6.60
N MET A 185 -28.22 3.15 7.71
CA MET A 185 -28.34 3.75 9.04
C MET A 185 -27.27 4.82 9.26
N ALA A 186 -26.02 4.56 8.87
CA ALA A 186 -24.95 5.55 8.95
C ALA A 186 -25.30 6.85 8.20
N ALA A 187 -25.87 6.74 6.99
CA ALA A 187 -26.32 7.90 6.22
C ALA A 187 -27.46 8.67 6.92
N LEU A 188 -28.42 7.97 7.53
CA LEU A 188 -29.51 8.59 8.30
C LEU A 188 -29.00 9.34 9.55
N LEU A 189 -27.88 8.90 10.11
CA LEU A 189 -27.19 9.56 11.24
C LEU A 189 -26.25 10.70 10.80
N GLY A 190 -26.29 11.11 9.53
CA GLY A 190 -25.53 12.24 9.00
C GLY A 190 -24.09 11.93 8.60
N ILE A 191 -23.70 10.65 8.54
CA ILE A 191 -22.37 10.25 8.03
C ILE A 191 -22.40 10.29 6.50
N ASP A 192 -21.47 11.03 5.90
CA ASP A 192 -21.22 10.95 4.46
C ASP A 192 -20.54 9.62 4.11
N VAL A 193 -21.37 8.63 3.78
CA VAL A 193 -20.94 7.26 3.47
C VAL A 193 -20.01 7.24 2.28
N ASP A 194 -20.31 8.00 1.22
CA ASP A 194 -19.51 7.99 0.00
C ASP A 194 -18.11 8.56 0.27
N ARG A 195 -18.03 9.69 0.98
CA ARG A 195 -16.74 10.27 1.39
C ARG A 195 -15.96 9.32 2.31
N THR A 196 -16.64 8.66 3.25
CA THR A 196 -16.01 7.70 4.16
C THR A 196 -15.40 6.52 3.40
N ILE A 197 -16.11 5.99 2.39
CA ILE A 197 -15.59 4.93 1.54
C ILE A 197 -14.42 5.45 0.69
N SER A 198 -14.55 6.60 0.03
CA SER A 198 -13.46 7.18 -0.79
C SER A 198 -12.18 7.39 0.03
N ILE A 199 -12.27 7.93 1.25
CA ILE A 199 -11.11 8.10 2.14
C ILE A 199 -10.48 6.75 2.49
N THR A 200 -11.30 5.72 2.66
CA THR A 200 -10.82 4.36 2.93
C THR A 200 -10.01 3.77 1.78
N PHE A 201 -10.46 3.95 0.54
CA PHE A 201 -9.68 3.57 -0.65
C PHE A 201 -8.36 4.33 -0.73
N VAL A 202 -8.38 5.64 -0.49
CA VAL A 202 -7.18 6.51 -0.46
C VAL A 202 -6.17 5.98 0.56
N MET A 203 -6.61 5.70 1.79
CA MET A 203 -5.76 5.20 2.87
C MET A 203 -5.21 3.79 2.59
N GLY A 204 -6.04 2.89 2.06
CA GLY A 204 -5.59 1.55 1.67
C GLY A 204 -4.52 1.59 0.57
N ALA A 205 -4.68 2.48 -0.42
CA ALA A 205 -3.69 2.67 -1.49
C ALA A 205 -2.40 3.32 -1.02
N ALA A 206 -2.47 4.21 -0.03
CA ALA A 206 -1.27 4.81 0.57
C ALA A 206 -0.42 3.73 1.26
N LEU A 207 -1.04 2.82 2.03
CA LEU A 207 -0.33 1.68 2.63
C LEU A 207 0.28 0.75 1.58
N ALA A 208 -0.47 0.46 0.52
CA ALA A 208 0.01 -0.35 -0.59
C ALA A 208 1.22 0.31 -1.30
N ALA A 209 1.24 1.64 -1.44
CA ALA A 209 2.38 2.37 -1.99
C ALA A 209 3.61 2.32 -1.08
N VAL A 210 3.44 2.48 0.23
CA VAL A 210 4.58 2.36 1.16
C VAL A 210 5.12 0.93 1.11
N ALA A 211 4.25 -0.07 1.13
CA ALA A 211 4.65 -1.47 0.98
C ALA A 211 5.40 -1.70 -0.34
N GLY A 212 4.91 -1.13 -1.45
CA GLY A 212 5.57 -1.20 -2.77
C GLY A 212 6.95 -0.53 -2.77
N THR A 213 7.08 0.61 -2.11
CA THR A 213 8.35 1.32 -1.96
C THR A 213 9.35 0.51 -1.12
N LEU A 214 8.90 -0.08 -0.01
CA LEU A 214 9.71 -0.94 0.85
C LEU A 214 10.12 -2.24 0.14
N PHE A 215 9.21 -2.83 -0.66
CA PHE A 215 9.49 -3.99 -1.48
C PHE A 215 10.56 -3.68 -2.53
N LEU A 216 10.44 -2.54 -3.21
CA LEU A 216 11.43 -2.07 -4.17
C LEU A 216 12.80 -1.86 -3.50
N MET A 217 12.87 -1.26 -2.31
CA MET A 217 14.11 -1.10 -1.55
C MET A 217 14.71 -2.44 -1.09
N TYR A 218 13.87 -3.45 -0.83
CA TYR A 218 14.32 -4.74 -0.32
C TYR A 218 14.91 -5.64 -1.41
N TYR A 219 14.27 -5.67 -2.58
CA TYR A 219 14.58 -6.57 -3.69
C TYR A 219 15.22 -5.91 -4.92
N GLY A 220 15.15 -4.57 -5.03
CA GLY A 220 15.91 -3.80 -6.01
C GLY A 220 17.39 -3.83 -5.64
#